data_AF-A0A060ZCT0-F1
#
_entry.id   AF-A0A060ZCT0-F1
#
_cell.length_a   1.000
_cell.length_b   1.000
_cell.length_c   1.000
_cell.angle_alpha   90.00
_cell.angle_beta   90.00
_cell.angle_gamma   90.00
#
_symmetry.space_group_name_H-M   'P 1'
#
loop_
_entity.id
_entity.type
_entity.pdbx_description
1 polymer ?
#
loop_
_entity_poly.entity_id
_entity_poly.type
_entity_poly.pdbx_seq_one_letter_code
_entity_poly.pdbx_strand_id
1 'polypeptide(L)'
;MRVCDLEFDRVRRLTTPSSPAAPPPNTNPTPNCHTVWKYYCRDNFGWREYSEPVVRLIEEASGRGLKEVRFITLQNHYILNIREGFQQNAVFGFRRQIKKRPLFLSSMVLTPHLQ
;
A
#
# COMPACT_ATOMS: atom_id res chain seq x y z
N MET A 1 12.85 -17.70 -16.70
CA MET A 1 11.44 -17.94 -16.35
C MET A 1 10.91 -16.72 -15.60
N ARG A 2 9.93 -16.01 -16.14
CA ARG A 2 9.15 -15.04 -15.35
C ARG A 2 8.13 -15.86 -14.58
N VAL A 3 8.17 -15.82 -13.25
CA VAL A 3 7.09 -16.36 -12.41
C VAL A 3 5.89 -15.47 -12.67
N CYS A 4 5.02 -15.90 -13.57
CA CYS A 4 3.71 -15.28 -13.73
C CYS A 4 2.89 -15.73 -12.52
N ASP A 5 2.69 -14.84 -11.55
CA ASP A 5 1.67 -15.05 -10.52
C ASP A 5 0.33 -15.26 -11.26
N LEU A 6 -0.20 -16.49 -11.18
CA LEU A 6 -1.50 -16.87 -11.76
C LEU A 6 -2.68 -16.22 -11.01
N GLU A 7 -2.39 -15.54 -9.90
CA GLU A 7 -3.37 -14.89 -9.05
C GLU A 7 -3.78 -13.55 -9.68
N PHE A 8 -5.06 -13.42 -10.03
CA PHE A 8 -5.60 -12.18 -10.58
C PHE A 8 -5.43 -11.03 -9.58
N ASP A 9 -4.52 -10.11 -9.91
CA ASP A 9 -4.02 -9.12 -8.95
C ASP A 9 -4.12 -7.67 -9.48
N ARG A 10 -5.08 -7.45 -10.38
CA ARG A 10 -5.36 -6.15 -11.00
C ARG A 10 -6.68 -5.62 -10.48
N VAL A 11 -6.63 -4.95 -9.33
CA VAL A 11 -7.76 -4.14 -8.84
C VAL A 11 -7.57 -2.73 -9.37
N ARG A 12 -8.40 -2.29 -10.32
CA ARG A 12 -8.47 -0.92 -10.80
C ARG A 12 -9.71 -0.27 -10.23
N ARG A 13 -9.55 0.83 -9.48
CA ARG A 13 -10.66 1.72 -9.17
C ARG A 13 -11.14 2.34 -10.49
N LEU A 14 -12.41 2.14 -10.86
CA LEU A 14 -13.06 3.04 -11.81
C LEU A 14 -13.09 4.41 -11.12
N THR A 15 -12.46 5.40 -11.75
CA THR A 15 -12.23 6.75 -11.22
C THR A 15 -13.48 7.36 -10.57
N THR A 16 -13.32 8.03 -9.42
CA THR A 16 -14.29 9.03 -8.92
C THR A 16 -13.55 10.35 -8.67
N PRO A 17 -14.23 11.50 -8.82
CA PRO A 17 -13.58 12.79 -9.06
C PRO A 17 -12.73 13.26 -7.86
N SER A 18 -11.77 14.12 -8.16
CA SER A 18 -10.92 14.80 -7.18
C SER A 18 -11.78 15.53 -6.15
N SER A 19 -11.45 15.38 -4.87
CA SER A 19 -12.08 16.08 -3.74
C SER A 19 -12.37 17.55 -4.08
N PRO A 20 -13.60 18.07 -3.86
CA PRO A 20 -13.82 19.50 -3.99
C PRO A 20 -13.01 20.22 -2.90
N ALA A 21 -12.29 21.27 -3.29
CA ALA A 21 -11.72 22.23 -2.37
C ALA A 21 -12.85 22.85 -1.55
N ALA A 22 -12.77 22.77 -0.22
CA ALA A 22 -13.62 23.39 0.80
C ALA A 22 -15.15 23.37 0.52
N PRO A 23 -15.96 22.55 1.22
CA PRO A 23 -17.41 22.69 1.13
C PRO A 23 -17.83 24.07 1.68
N PRO A 24 -18.81 24.75 1.06
CA PRO A 24 -19.42 25.95 1.65
C PRO A 24 -20.03 25.59 3.02
N PRO A 25 -20.16 26.55 3.96
CA PRO A 25 -20.36 26.30 5.39
C PRO A 25 -21.68 25.62 5.80
N ASN A 26 -22.47 25.07 4.85
CA ASN A 26 -23.78 24.52 5.12
C ASN A 26 -24.21 23.33 4.24
N THR A 27 -23.28 22.55 3.70
CA THR A 27 -23.62 21.28 3.02
C THR A 27 -22.91 20.12 3.69
N ASN A 28 -23.67 19.03 3.94
CA ASN A 28 -23.16 17.78 4.49
C ASN A 28 -21.84 17.40 3.80
N PRO A 29 -20.81 16.96 4.55
CA PRO A 29 -19.53 16.62 3.96
C PRO A 29 -19.75 15.56 2.89
N THR A 30 -19.46 15.91 1.64
CA THR A 30 -19.42 14.92 0.57
C THR A 30 -18.47 13.82 1.03
N PRO A 31 -18.90 12.56 0.90
CA PRO A 31 -18.13 11.46 1.41
C PRO A 31 -16.80 11.40 0.66
N ASN A 32 -15.76 11.87 1.32
CA ASN A 32 -14.44 11.86 0.75
C ASN A 32 -14.02 10.40 0.69
N CYS A 33 -14.08 9.80 -0.50
CA CYS A 33 -13.74 8.40 -0.75
C CYS A 33 -12.22 8.21 -0.55
N HIS A 34 -11.77 8.30 0.70
CA HIS A 34 -10.39 8.14 1.10
C HIS A 34 -9.97 6.70 0.78
N THR A 35 -9.18 6.55 -0.29
CA THR A 35 -8.55 5.25 -0.58
C THR A 35 -7.42 5.06 0.42
N VAL A 36 -7.66 4.18 1.39
CA VAL A 36 -6.62 3.73 2.32
C VAL A 36 -5.72 2.77 1.56
N TRP A 37 -4.44 3.10 1.44
CA TRP A 37 -3.46 2.23 0.82
C TRP A 37 -2.75 1.40 1.88
N LYS A 38 -2.58 0.11 1.60
CA LYS A 38 -1.84 -0.82 2.44
C LYS A 38 -0.66 -1.41 1.68
N TYR A 39 0.40 -1.72 2.41
CA TYR A 39 1.57 -2.39 1.87
C TYR A 39 1.69 -3.80 2.40
N TYR A 40 2.08 -4.71 1.53
CA TYR A 40 2.23 -6.12 1.84
C TYR A 40 3.57 -6.64 1.33
N CYS A 41 4.17 -7.60 2.03
CA CYS A 41 5.29 -8.40 1.55
C CYS A 41 4.85 -9.84 1.27
N ARG A 42 5.49 -10.49 0.30
CA ARG A 42 5.21 -11.88 -0.05
C ARG A 42 5.86 -12.83 0.96
N ASP A 43 5.02 -13.60 1.61
CA ASP A 43 5.39 -14.68 2.53
C ASP A 43 5.11 -16.06 1.91
N ASN A 44 5.56 -17.13 2.58
CA ASN A 44 5.35 -18.52 2.17
C ASN A 44 3.87 -18.89 2.17
N PHE A 45 3.08 -18.26 3.04
CA PHE A 45 1.64 -18.51 3.21
C PHE A 45 0.76 -17.46 2.52
N GLY A 46 1.32 -16.51 1.77
CA GLY A 46 0.56 -15.46 1.09
C GLY A 46 1.11 -14.06 1.32
N TRP A 47 0.23 -13.05 1.33
CA TRP A 47 0.62 -11.65 1.53
C TRP A 47 0.54 -11.26 3.01
N ARG A 48 1.64 -10.76 3.57
CA ARG A 48 1.72 -10.26 4.94
C ARG A 48 1.72 -8.74 4.95
N GLU A 49 0.83 -8.12 5.73
CA GLU A 49 0.75 -6.66 5.86
C GLU A 49 1.99 -6.11 6.60
N TYR A 50 2.50 -4.97 6.14
CA TYR A 50 3.54 -4.24 6.86
C TYR A 50 2.97 -3.52 8.08
N SER A 51 3.79 -3.39 9.12
CA SER A 51 3.43 -2.57 10.27
C SER A 51 3.43 -1.08 9.93
N GLU A 52 2.61 -0.31 10.63
CA GLU A 52 2.46 1.13 10.43
C GLU A 52 3.80 1.92 10.41
N PRO A 53 4.80 1.62 11.27
CA PRO A 53 6.11 2.28 11.18
C PRO A 53 6.84 2.03 9.86
N VAL A 54 6.74 0.82 9.31
CA VAL A 54 7.37 0.46 8.03
C VAL A 54 6.61 1.10 6.87
N VAL A 55 5.28 1.15 6.94
CA VAL A 55 4.46 1.85 5.93
C VAL A 55 4.84 3.33 5.85
N ARG A 56 5.00 4.02 7.00
CA ARG A 56 5.43 5.41 7.03
C ARG A 56 6.81 5.61 6.42
N LEU A 57 7.77 4.72 6.71
CA LEU A 57 9.10 4.76 6.09
C LEU A 57 9.03 4.61 4.56
N ILE A 58 8.14 3.75 4.05
CA ILE A 58 7.94 3.56 2.61
C ILE A 58 7.36 4.82 1.97
N GLU A 59 6.29 5.38 2.54
CA GLU A 59 5.64 6.58 2.01
C GLU A 59 6.58 7.79 2.05
N GLU A 60 7.32 7.97 3.15
CA GLU A 60 8.30 9.06 3.27
C GLU A 60 9.41 8.94 2.23
N ALA A 61 9.96 7.74 2.05
CA ALA A 61 11.01 7.51 1.07
C ALA A 61 10.49 7.63 -0.37
N SER A 62 9.28 7.16 -0.65
CA SER A 62 8.63 7.34 -1.95
C SER A 62 8.37 8.81 -2.24
N GLY A 63 7.89 9.59 -1.26
CA GLY A 63 7.68 11.02 -1.38
C GLY A 63 8.97 11.82 -1.60
N ARG A 64 10.09 11.35 -1.04
CA ARG A 64 11.44 11.90 -1.25
C ARG A 64 12.11 11.39 -2.53
N GLY A 65 11.51 10.44 -3.26
CA GLY A 65 12.10 9.85 -4.47
C GLY A 65 13.27 8.89 -4.21
N LEU A 66 13.38 8.35 -3.00
CA LEU A 66 14.40 7.36 -2.65
C LEU A 66 14.11 6.02 -3.32
N LYS A 67 15.17 5.37 -3.81
CA LYS A 67 15.08 4.06 -4.47
C LYS A 67 15.04 2.91 -3.45
N GLU A 68 15.73 3.09 -2.33
CA GLU A 68 15.86 2.09 -1.28
C GLU A 68 15.69 2.66 0.12
N VAL A 69 15.16 1.84 1.02
CA VAL A 69 15.04 2.10 2.47
C VAL A 69 15.57 0.90 3.22
N ARG A 70 16.17 1.13 4.39
CA ARG A 70 16.61 0.03 5.26
C ARG A 70 15.85 0.11 6.57
N PHE A 71 15.42 -1.04 7.08
CA PHE A 71 14.74 -1.12 8.36
C PHE A 71 15.13 -2.43 9.08
N ILE A 72 14.90 -2.45 10.39
CA ILE A 72 15.20 -3.60 11.25
C ILE A 72 13.89 -4.10 11.83
N THR A 73 13.68 -5.42 11.83
CA THR A 73 12.52 -6.05 12.46
C THR A 73 12.93 -7.35 13.11
N LEU A 74 12.61 -7.51 14.40
CA LEU A 74 12.90 -8.74 15.17
C LEU A 74 14.31 -9.28 14.87
N GLN A 75 15.32 -8.38 14.95
CA GLN A 75 16.76 -8.65 14.71
C GLN A 75 17.20 -8.86 13.26
N ASN A 76 16.29 -8.86 12.29
CA ASN A 76 16.64 -8.97 10.88
C ASN A 76 16.75 -7.59 10.23
N HIS A 77 17.81 -7.40 9.45
CA HIS A 77 18.02 -6.20 8.64
C HIS A 77 17.44 -6.43 7.25
N TYR A 78 16.58 -5.51 6.82
CA TYR A 78 15.93 -5.57 5.52
C TYR A 78 16.24 -4.34 4.69
N ILE A 79 16.48 -4.57 3.40
CA ILE A 79 16.62 -3.54 2.37
C ILE A 79 15.35 -3.60 1.53
N LEU A 80 14.65 -2.49 1.44
CA LEU A 80 13.41 -2.34 0.71
C LEU A 80 13.68 -1.53 -0.56
N ASN A 81 13.59 -2.15 -1.72
CA ASN A 81 13.69 -1.46 -2.99
C ASN A 81 12.28 -1.02 -3.42
N ILE A 82 12.00 0.27 -3.28
CA ILE A 82 10.69 0.86 -3.55
C ILE A 82 10.44 0.90 -5.05
N ARG A 83 11.48 1.12 -5.85
CA ARG A 83 11.39 1.22 -7.31
C ARG A 83 11.08 -0.12 -7.97
N GLU A 84 11.76 -1.16 -7.53
CA GLU A 84 11.62 -2.52 -8.08
C GLU A 84 10.58 -3.36 -7.32
N GLY A 85 10.10 -2.88 -6.17
CA GLY A 85 9.01 -3.50 -5.42
C GLY A 85 9.42 -4.81 -4.76
N PHE A 86 10.59 -4.88 -4.14
CA PHE A 86 11.00 -6.06 -3.35
C PHE A 86 11.70 -5.70 -2.04
N GLN A 87 11.56 -6.59 -1.07
CA GLN A 87 12.26 -6.60 0.19
C GLN A 87 13.38 -7.64 0.09
N GLN A 88 14.58 -7.31 0.54
CA GLN A 88 15.73 -8.20 0.61
C GLN A 88 16.22 -8.31 2.05
N ASN A 89 16.44 -9.53 2.55
CA ASN A 89 17.18 -9.73 3.80
C ASN A 89 18.66 -9.39 3.57
N ALA A 90 19.21 -8.48 4.36
CA ALA A 90 20.58 -7.99 4.18
C ALA A 90 21.64 -9.05 4.49
N VAL A 91 21.33 -10.03 5.34
CA VAL A 91 22.25 -11.09 5.78
C VAL A 91 22.20 -12.27 4.82
N PHE A 92 20.98 -12.77 4.54
CA PHE A 92 20.80 -13.98 3.73
C PHE A 92 20.52 -13.73 2.25
N GLY A 93 20.33 -12.46 1.84
CA GLY A 93 20.05 -12.10 0.46
C GLY A 93 18.66 -12.52 -0.07
N PHE A 94 17.82 -13.17 0.74
CA PHE A 94 16.49 -13.60 0.32
C PHE A 94 15.61 -12.41 -0.08
N ARG A 95 15.00 -12.50 -1.26
CA ARG A 95 14.11 -11.48 -1.82
C ARG A 95 12.65 -11.89 -1.74
N ARG A 96 11.79 -10.95 -1.36
CA ARG A 96 10.33 -11.09 -1.29
C ARG A 96 9.71 -9.92 -2.04
N GLN A 97 8.68 -10.17 -2.83
CA GLN A 97 7.96 -9.09 -3.51
C GLN A 97 7.23 -8.22 -2.49
N ILE A 98 7.03 -6.95 -2.85
CA ILE A 98 6.25 -5.98 -2.12
C ILE A 98 5.10 -5.54 -3.01
N LYS A 99 3.95 -5.28 -2.40
CA LYS A 99 2.81 -4.74 -3.13
C LYS A 99 2.05 -3.70 -2.33
N LYS A 100 1.78 -2.57 -2.98
CA LYS A 100 0.83 -1.54 -2.51
C LYS A 100 -0.55 -1.86 -3.09
N ARG A 101 -1.58 -1.98 -2.24
CA ARG A 101 -2.96 -2.23 -2.68
C ARG A 101 -3.94 -1.32 -1.94
N PRO A 102 -5.04 -0.89 -2.59
CA PRO A 102 -6.11 -0.23 -1.88
C PRO A 102 -6.79 -1.23 -0.93
N LEU A 103 -7.15 -0.78 0.27
CA LEU A 103 -8.00 -1.55 1.16
C LEU A 103 -9.40 -1.64 0.56
N PHE A 104 -9.91 -2.86 0.44
CA PHE A 104 -11.30 -3.07 0.05
C PHE A 104 -12.20 -2.76 1.24
N LEU A 105 -13.08 -1.77 1.10
CA LEU A 105 -14.12 -1.45 2.07
C LEU A 105 -15.40 -2.17 1.65
N SER A 106 -16.09 -2.79 2.61
CA SER A 106 -17.36 -3.45 2.34
C SER A 106 -18.42 -2.43 1.93
N SER A 107 -19.42 -2.87 1.16
CA SER A 107 -20.54 -2.02 0.75
C SER A 107 -21.26 -1.38 1.94
N MET A 108 -21.37 -2.10 3.07
CA MET A 108 -21.94 -1.57 4.32
C MET A 108 -21.19 -0.35 4.86
N VAL A 109 -19.85 -0.38 4.86
CA VAL A 109 -19.01 0.75 5.29
C VAL A 109 -19.11 1.92 4.30
N LEU A 110 -19.30 1.62 3.01
CA LEU A 110 -19.45 2.61 1.96
C LEU A 110 -20.87 3.18 1.86
N THR A 111 -21.89 2.53 2.43
CA THR A 111 -23.31 2.94 2.26
C THR A 111 -23.60 4.39 2.68
N PRO A 112 -23.07 4.90 3.81
CA PRO A 112 -23.23 6.31 4.19
C PRO A 112 -22.61 7.31 3.18
N HIS A 113 -21.77 6.80 2.28
CA HIS A 113 -20.91 7.56 1.38
C HIS A 113 -21.36 7.49 -0.10
N LEU A 114 -22.51 6.88 -0.39
CA LEU A 114 -23.00 6.62 -1.75
C LEU A 114 -24.31 7.37 -2.06
N GLN A 115 -24.40 8.64 -1.66
CA GLN A 115 -25.56 9.50 -1.97
C GLN A 115 -25.66 9.84 -3.45
#